data_AF-A0ABD7THF9-F1
#
_entry.id   AF-A0ABD7THF9-F1
#
_cell.length_a   1.000
_cell.length_b   1.000
_cell.length_c   1.000
_cell.angle_alpha   90.00
_cell.angle_beta   90.00
_cell.angle_gamma   90.00
#
_symmetry.space_group_name_H-M   'P 1'
#
loop_
_entity.id
_entity.type
_entity.pdbx_description
1 polymer ?
#
loop_
_entity_poly.entity_id
_entity_poly.type
_entity_poly.pdbx_seq_one_letter_code
_entity_poly.pdbx_strand_id
1 'polypeptide(L)'
;MQKILISRCLLGHKVRYDGGASGPFYQLAVWQAEGRVVAICPEVSGGLPTPRPAAEIPGGQGVDVWEGRAQVLTAEGEDFSEAFLDGARQALALVQRHNIRIAVLKANSPSCGSLQTYDGTFSGTKVTGEGVTTALLRQHGVLVFSELELPEAAQALKNL
;
A
#
# COMPACT_ATOMS: atom_id res chain seq x y z
N MET A 1 -18.46 9.63 11.16
CA MET A 1 -17.06 10.08 11.02
C MET A 1 -16.36 9.19 10.00
N GLN A 2 -15.80 9.76 8.93
CA GLN A 2 -15.16 8.99 7.86
C GLN A 2 -13.87 8.31 8.35
N LYS A 3 -13.77 7.01 8.10
CA LYS A 3 -12.58 6.20 8.36
C LYS A 3 -11.59 6.31 7.19
N ILE A 4 -10.31 6.10 7.46
CA ILE A 4 -9.21 6.17 6.48
C ILE A 4 -8.40 4.89 6.57
N LEU A 5 -8.11 4.26 5.44
CA LEU A 5 -7.22 3.12 5.39
C LEU A 5 -5.76 3.61 5.39
N ILE A 6 -4.90 3.12 6.27
CA ILE A 6 -3.52 3.59 6.37
C ILE A 6 -2.53 2.41 6.39
N SER A 7 -1.44 2.51 5.62
CA SER A 7 -0.32 1.57 5.72
C SER A 7 0.27 1.56 7.14
N ARG A 8 0.31 0.39 7.78
CA ARG A 8 0.82 0.23 9.16
C ARG A 8 2.24 0.77 9.37
N CYS A 9 3.12 0.68 8.38
CA CYS A 9 4.48 1.21 8.48
C CYS A 9 4.51 2.74 8.65
N LEU A 10 3.52 3.47 8.12
CA LEU A 10 3.39 4.92 8.29
C LEU A 10 2.96 5.31 9.71
N LEU A 11 2.37 4.38 10.46
CA LEU A 11 1.97 4.55 11.86
C LEU A 11 3.06 4.11 12.86
N GLY A 12 4.27 3.80 12.38
CA GLY A 12 5.40 3.40 13.22
C GLY A 12 5.48 1.90 13.52
N HIS A 13 4.59 1.06 12.97
CA HIS A 13 4.70 -0.38 13.13
C HIS A 13 5.87 -0.95 12.30
N LYS A 14 6.66 -1.82 12.93
CA LYS A 14 7.79 -2.53 12.32
C LYS A 14 7.32 -3.68 11.42
N VAL A 15 6.85 -3.34 10.22
CA VAL A 15 6.24 -4.29 9.25
C VAL A 15 6.82 -4.19 7.84
N ARG A 16 7.80 -3.30 7.63
CA ARG A 16 8.53 -3.22 6.36
C ARG A 16 9.31 -4.51 6.11
N TYR A 17 9.71 -4.73 4.87
CA TYR A 17 10.51 -5.89 4.47
C TYR A 17 11.82 -6.01 5.30
N ASP A 18 12.43 -4.88 5.65
CA ASP A 18 13.64 -4.78 6.49
C ASP A 18 13.37 -4.79 8.01
N GLY A 19 12.13 -5.04 8.44
CA GLY A 19 11.74 -4.97 9.85
C GLY A 19 11.62 -3.55 10.42
N GLY A 20 11.75 -2.53 9.57
CA GLY A 20 11.64 -1.12 9.94
C GLY A 20 10.20 -0.58 9.91
N ALA A 21 10.09 0.72 10.17
CA ALA A 21 8.90 1.53 9.97
C ALA A 21 9.20 2.72 9.04
N SER A 22 8.17 3.49 8.67
CA SER A 22 8.30 4.70 7.84
C SER A 22 7.81 5.97 8.54
N GLY A 23 6.95 5.83 9.56
CA GLY A 23 6.50 6.94 10.40
C GLY A 23 7.41 7.24 11.60
N PRO A 24 7.00 8.15 12.49
CA PRO A 24 5.65 8.74 12.57
C PRO A 24 5.45 9.97 11.67
N PHE A 25 4.18 10.25 11.34
CA PHE A 25 3.75 11.48 10.66
C PHE A 25 2.67 12.18 11.51
N TYR A 26 2.82 13.49 11.73
CA TYR A 26 1.92 14.26 12.61
C TYR A 26 0.44 14.15 12.23
N GLN A 27 0.12 14.35 10.94
CA GLN A 27 -1.27 14.28 10.46
C GLN A 27 -1.92 12.90 10.71
N LEU A 28 -1.14 11.83 10.63
CA LEU A 28 -1.63 10.48 10.89
C LEU A 28 -1.88 10.23 12.37
N ALA A 29 -1.04 10.78 13.25
CA ALA A 29 -1.25 10.74 14.70
C ALA A 29 -2.55 11.47 15.10
N VAL A 30 -2.84 12.62 14.47
CA VAL A 30 -4.11 13.35 14.66
C VAL A 30 -5.30 12.47 14.26
N TRP A 31 -5.30 11.88 13.06
CA TRP A 31 -6.39 11.00 12.63
C TRP A 31 -6.53 9.75 13.50
N GLN A 32 -5.43 9.26 14.07
CA GLN A 32 -5.46 8.14 15.01
C GLN A 32 -6.12 8.54 16.34
N ALA A 33 -5.78 9.70 16.90
CA ALA A 33 -6.41 10.23 18.11
C ALA A 33 -7.91 10.52 17.90
N GLU A 34 -8.29 10.95 16.71
CA GLU A 34 -9.69 11.11 16.30
C GLU A 34 -10.41 9.77 16.09
N GLY A 35 -9.70 8.63 16.14
CA GLY A 35 -10.29 7.31 15.91
C GLY A 35 -10.70 7.06 14.45
N ARG A 36 -10.08 7.72 13.47
CA ARG A 36 -10.39 7.55 12.03
C ARG A 36 -9.65 6.39 11.36
N VAL A 37 -8.55 5.95 11.96
CA VAL A 37 -7.61 5.04 11.30
C VAL A 37 -8.11 3.60 11.29
N VAL A 38 -8.06 2.97 10.12
CA VAL A 38 -8.07 1.53 9.93
C VAL A 38 -6.72 1.17 9.32
N ALA A 39 -5.91 0.38 10.03
CA ALA A 39 -4.52 0.14 9.64
C ALA A 39 -4.34 -1.24 9.01
N ILE A 40 -3.57 -1.31 7.91
CA ILE A 40 -3.19 -2.59 7.29
C ILE A 40 -1.75 -2.57 6.77
N CYS A 41 -1.08 -3.72 6.79
CA CYS A 41 0.09 -3.97 5.94
C CYS A 41 -0.33 -5.11 4.99
N PRO A 42 -0.60 -4.83 3.71
CA PRO A 42 -1.15 -5.84 2.81
C PRO A 42 -0.24 -7.07 2.72
N GLU A 43 1.08 -6.85 2.58
CA GLU A 43 2.08 -7.92 2.52
C GLU A 43 2.03 -8.87 3.72
N VAL A 44 1.96 -8.34 4.95
CA VAL A 44 1.86 -9.16 6.18
C VAL A 44 0.48 -9.80 6.31
N SER A 45 -0.58 -9.06 5.96
CA SER A 45 -1.95 -9.61 5.95
C SER A 45 -2.08 -10.80 5.00
N GLY A 46 -1.42 -10.75 3.85
CA GLY A 46 -1.34 -11.84 2.88
C GLY A 46 -0.38 -12.98 3.25
N GLY A 47 0.22 -12.93 4.45
CA GLY A 47 1.01 -14.03 5.01
C GLY A 47 2.52 -13.89 4.92
N LEU A 48 3.07 -12.80 4.37
CA LEU A 48 4.52 -12.64 4.32
C LEU A 48 5.10 -12.29 5.71
N PRO A 49 6.30 -12.80 6.05
CA PRO A 49 6.92 -12.53 7.33
C PRO A 49 7.45 -11.10 7.44
N THR A 50 7.93 -10.75 8.64
CA THR A 50 8.74 -9.56 8.88
C THR A 50 9.97 -9.97 9.71
N PRO A 51 11.21 -9.79 9.21
CA PRO A 51 11.57 -9.28 7.88
C PRO A 51 11.21 -10.28 6.75
N ARG A 52 11.32 -9.83 5.50
CA ARG A 52 11.15 -10.62 4.27
C ARG A 52 12.06 -10.05 3.16
N PRO A 53 12.38 -10.82 2.11
CA PRO A 53 13.08 -10.29 0.95
C PRO A 53 12.35 -9.09 0.34
N ALA A 54 13.11 -8.18 -0.27
CA ALA A 54 12.53 -7.13 -1.11
C ALA A 54 11.88 -7.78 -2.33
N ALA A 55 10.77 -7.20 -2.79
CA ALA A 55 10.08 -7.65 -3.98
C ALA A 55 9.77 -6.45 -4.89
N GLU A 56 9.70 -6.69 -6.19
CA GLU A 56 9.35 -5.71 -7.22
C GLU A 56 8.44 -6.37 -8.29
N ILE A 57 7.97 -5.61 -9.28
CA ILE A 57 7.11 -6.12 -10.37
C ILE A 57 7.89 -5.98 -11.70
N PRO A 58 8.67 -6.99 -12.12
CA PRO A 58 9.47 -6.93 -13.34
C PRO A 58 8.65 -6.60 -14.58
N GLY A 59 8.91 -5.42 -15.16
CA GLY A 59 8.28 -4.98 -16.40
C GLY A 59 6.77 -4.71 -16.31
N GLY A 60 6.21 -4.58 -15.11
CA GLY A 60 4.76 -4.41 -14.91
C GLY A 60 4.42 -3.54 -13.71
N GLN A 61 3.11 -3.41 -13.45
CA GLN A 61 2.54 -2.67 -12.33
C GLN A 61 1.46 -3.51 -11.64
N GLY A 62 0.87 -2.98 -10.57
CA GLY A 62 -0.16 -3.66 -9.80
C GLY A 62 -1.33 -4.19 -10.64
N VAL A 63 -1.77 -3.41 -11.64
CA VAL A 63 -2.83 -3.83 -12.59
C VAL A 63 -2.44 -5.06 -13.41
N ASP A 64 -1.18 -5.17 -13.83
CA ASP A 64 -0.70 -6.30 -14.63
C ASP A 64 -0.66 -7.58 -13.79
N VAL A 65 -0.40 -7.47 -12.48
CA VAL A 65 -0.48 -8.62 -11.55
C VAL A 65 -1.93 -9.12 -11.43
N TRP A 66 -2.91 -8.20 -11.34
CA TRP A 66 -4.33 -8.56 -11.29
C TRP A 66 -4.83 -9.23 -12.58
N GLU A 67 -4.26 -8.87 -13.72
CA GLU A 67 -4.58 -9.43 -15.02
C GLU A 67 -3.77 -10.70 -15.34
N GLY A 68 -2.88 -11.14 -14.44
CA GLY A 68 -2.01 -12.30 -14.67
C GLY A 68 -0.94 -12.07 -15.74
N ARG A 69 -0.62 -10.80 -16.05
CA ARG A 69 0.40 -10.39 -17.03
C ARG A 69 1.77 -10.11 -16.39
N ALA A 70 1.83 -9.95 -15.08
CA ALA A 70 3.06 -9.76 -14.31
C ALA A 70 3.02 -10.51 -12.98
N GLN A 71 4.19 -10.68 -12.36
CA GLN A 71 4.36 -11.30 -11.04
C GLN A 71 5.04 -10.32 -10.10
N VAL A 72 4.83 -10.52 -8.79
CA VAL A 72 5.61 -9.85 -7.74
C VAL A 72 6.73 -10.79 -7.35
N LEU A 73 7.96 -10.47 -7.73
CA LEU A 73 9.11 -11.36 -7.53
C LEU A 73 10.13 -10.77 -6.57
N THR A 74 10.82 -11.62 -5.83
CA THR A 74 12.05 -11.26 -5.12
C THR A 74 13.25 -11.19 -6.06
N ALA A 75 14.39 -10.67 -5.59
CA ALA A 75 15.62 -10.62 -6.39
C ALA A 75 16.13 -12.03 -6.77
N GLU A 76 15.82 -13.01 -5.93
CA GLU A 76 16.14 -14.43 -6.14
C GLU A 76 15.10 -15.17 -7.00
N GLY A 77 14.03 -14.48 -7.43
CA GLY A 77 12.99 -15.03 -8.29
C GLY A 77 11.88 -15.80 -7.58
N GLU A 78 11.77 -15.66 -6.25
CA GLU A 78 10.64 -16.21 -5.49
C GLU A 78 9.37 -15.42 -5.79
N ASP A 79 8.27 -16.13 -6.04
CA ASP A 79 6.99 -15.51 -6.42
C ASP A 79 6.12 -15.20 -5.19
N PHE A 80 5.93 -13.92 -4.92
CA PHE A 80 5.10 -13.40 -3.82
C PHE A 80 3.72 -12.93 -4.29
N SER A 81 3.34 -13.15 -5.56
CA SER A 81 2.11 -12.62 -6.15
C SER A 81 0.85 -12.97 -5.35
N GLU A 82 0.69 -14.22 -4.93
CA GLU A 82 -0.49 -14.66 -4.17
C GLU A 82 -0.64 -13.92 -2.83
N ALA A 83 0.46 -13.73 -2.09
CA ALA A 83 0.43 -12.99 -0.84
C ALA A 83 0.08 -11.52 -1.05
N PHE A 84 0.59 -10.90 -2.12
CA PHE A 84 0.25 -9.53 -2.48
C PHE A 84 -1.21 -9.37 -2.88
N LEU A 85 -1.73 -10.29 -3.70
CA LEU A 85 -3.13 -10.32 -4.13
C LEU A 85 -4.06 -10.55 -2.93
N ASP A 86 -3.72 -11.48 -2.03
CA ASP A 86 -4.53 -11.75 -0.85
C ASP A 86 -4.55 -10.57 0.13
N GLY A 87 -3.38 -9.99 0.40
CA GLY A 87 -3.26 -8.76 1.18
C GLY A 87 -4.08 -7.61 0.63
N ALA A 88 -4.11 -7.45 -0.69
CA ALA A 88 -4.93 -6.45 -1.37
C ALA A 88 -6.43 -6.74 -1.23
N ARG A 89 -6.88 -7.99 -1.37
CA ARG A 89 -8.28 -8.39 -1.12
C ARG A 89 -8.71 -8.07 0.31
N GLN A 90 -7.86 -8.37 1.29
CA GLN A 90 -8.11 -8.04 2.69
C GLN A 90 -8.19 -6.52 2.93
N ALA A 91 -7.34 -5.73 2.27
CA ALA A 91 -7.43 -4.27 2.30
C ALA A 91 -8.75 -3.75 1.74
N LEU A 92 -9.20 -4.29 0.61
CA LEU A 92 -10.50 -3.95 0.02
C LEU A 92 -11.66 -4.35 0.94
N ALA A 93 -11.59 -5.52 1.59
CA ALA A 93 -12.61 -5.95 2.54
C ALA A 93 -12.74 -4.98 3.73
N LEU A 94 -11.62 -4.46 4.26
CA LEU A 94 -11.64 -3.41 5.28
C LEU A 94 -12.26 -2.11 4.76
N VAL A 95 -11.91 -1.72 3.53
CA VAL A 95 -12.47 -0.54 2.87
C VAL A 95 -13.99 -0.64 2.76
N GLN A 96 -14.50 -1.76 2.25
CA GLN A 96 -15.93 -2.01 2.09
C GLN A 96 -16.64 -2.06 3.44
N ARG A 97 -16.09 -2.81 4.41
CA ARG A 97 -16.67 -2.95 5.76
C ARG A 97 -16.84 -1.63 6.47
N HIS A 98 -15.90 -0.71 6.28
CA HIS A 98 -15.87 0.60 6.95
C HIS A 98 -16.34 1.76 6.06
N ASN A 99 -16.81 1.47 4.84
CA ASN A 99 -17.19 2.46 3.83
C ASN A 99 -16.12 3.55 3.62
N ILE A 100 -14.85 3.13 3.56
CA ILE A 100 -13.69 4.01 3.43
C ILE A 100 -13.62 4.52 1.99
N ARG A 101 -13.41 5.83 1.81
CA ARG A 101 -13.25 6.46 0.49
C ARG A 101 -11.84 7.00 0.24
N ILE A 102 -11.00 7.05 1.27
CA ILE A 102 -9.63 7.56 1.22
C ILE A 102 -8.67 6.54 1.86
N ALA A 103 -7.57 6.27 1.16
CA ALA A 103 -6.44 5.52 1.69
C ALA A 103 -5.15 6.34 1.62
N VAL A 104 -4.30 6.20 2.65
CA VAL A 104 -2.95 6.76 2.70
C VAL A 104 -1.95 5.61 2.79
N LEU A 105 -1.31 5.32 1.67
CA LEU A 105 -0.46 4.14 1.49
C LEU A 105 1.00 4.52 1.28
N LYS A 106 1.92 3.65 1.70
CA LYS A 106 3.36 3.92 1.60
C LYS A 106 3.82 4.05 0.14
N ALA A 107 4.44 5.19 -0.20
CA ALA A 107 4.98 5.45 -1.53
C ALA A 107 6.01 4.40 -1.96
N ASN A 108 6.07 4.14 -3.27
CA ASN A 108 7.07 3.31 -3.98
C ASN A 108 7.01 1.79 -3.74
N SER A 109 6.15 1.31 -2.83
CA SER A 109 6.05 -0.13 -2.55
C SER A 109 5.35 -0.88 -3.71
N PRO A 110 5.78 -2.11 -4.04
CA PRO A 110 5.07 -2.98 -4.99
C PRO A 110 3.61 -3.30 -4.59
N SER A 111 3.23 -3.11 -3.32
CA SER A 111 1.85 -3.24 -2.85
C SER A 111 1.17 -1.87 -2.76
N CYS A 112 1.84 -0.91 -2.12
CA CYS A 112 1.23 0.32 -1.61
C CYS A 112 1.54 1.58 -2.44
N GLY A 113 2.46 1.52 -3.41
CA GLY A 113 2.86 2.67 -4.22
C GLY A 113 1.69 3.28 -4.98
N SER A 114 1.55 4.61 -4.95
CA SER A 114 0.42 5.33 -5.56
C SER A 114 0.76 6.05 -6.87
N LEU A 115 1.99 6.51 -7.04
CA LEU A 115 2.43 7.28 -8.22
C LEU A 115 3.65 6.64 -8.90
N GLN A 116 4.48 5.99 -8.11
CA GLN A 116 5.68 5.32 -8.56
C GLN A 116 5.83 3.98 -7.85
N THR A 117 6.53 3.07 -8.51
CA THR A 117 7.06 1.79 -8.00
C THR A 117 8.49 1.63 -8.52
N TYR A 118 9.16 0.53 -8.18
CA TYR A 118 10.47 0.19 -8.75
C TYR A 118 10.30 -0.54 -10.09
N ASP A 119 11.30 -0.44 -10.96
CA ASP A 119 11.27 -0.96 -12.32
C ASP A 119 11.34 -2.50 -12.43
N GLY A 120 11.59 -3.19 -11.31
CA GLY A 120 11.68 -4.64 -11.25
C GLY A 120 13.05 -5.21 -11.58
N THR A 121 14.05 -4.34 -11.73
CA THR A 121 15.45 -4.74 -11.95
C THR A 121 16.27 -4.76 -10.67
N PHE A 122 15.69 -4.35 -9.52
CA PHE A 122 16.40 -4.16 -8.25
C PHE A 122 17.58 -3.16 -8.33
N SER A 123 17.59 -2.30 -9.35
CA SER A 123 18.59 -1.22 -9.49
C SER A 123 18.31 0.00 -8.61
N GLY A 124 17.15 0.02 -7.94
CA GLY A 124 16.64 1.19 -7.21
C GLY A 124 15.99 2.25 -8.11
N THR A 125 15.87 1.99 -9.41
CA THR A 125 15.22 2.87 -10.38
C THR A 125 13.71 2.87 -10.16
N LYS A 126 13.11 4.07 -10.11
CA LYS A 126 11.67 4.25 -9.96
C LYS A 126 11.02 4.58 -11.29
N VAL A 127 9.86 4.01 -11.51
CA VAL A 127 9.03 4.22 -12.70
C VAL A 127 7.62 4.64 -12.29
N THR A 128 6.93 5.36 -13.18
CA THR A 128 5.52 5.70 -12.97
C THR A 128 4.68 4.44 -12.91
N GLY A 129 3.83 4.35 -11.89
CA GLY A 129 2.92 3.23 -11.73
C GLY A 129 2.44 3.06 -10.29
N GLU A 130 1.81 1.93 -10.02
CA GLU A 130 1.12 1.68 -8.77
C GLU A 130 1.30 0.24 -8.30
N GLY A 131 1.24 0.04 -6.99
CA GLY A 131 1.32 -1.28 -6.38
C GLY A 131 0.00 -2.05 -6.45
N VAL A 132 0.07 -3.36 -6.19
CA VAL A 132 -1.06 -4.31 -6.29
C VAL A 132 -2.26 -3.88 -5.45
N THR A 133 -2.04 -3.38 -4.24
CA THR A 133 -3.13 -2.92 -3.36
C THR A 133 -3.72 -1.61 -3.85
N THR A 134 -2.88 -0.66 -4.23
CA THR A 134 -3.33 0.63 -4.79
C THR A 134 -4.24 0.41 -5.99
N ALA A 135 -3.82 -0.44 -6.94
CA ALA A 135 -4.57 -0.75 -8.15
C ALA A 135 -5.99 -1.24 -7.84
N LEU A 136 -6.11 -2.23 -6.96
CA LEU A 136 -7.40 -2.78 -6.56
C LEU A 136 -8.30 -1.72 -5.89
N LEU A 137 -7.73 -0.91 -4.98
CA LEU A 137 -8.50 0.11 -4.27
C LEU A 137 -9.00 1.20 -5.21
N ARG A 138 -8.17 1.65 -6.16
CA ARG A 138 -8.57 2.64 -7.17
C ARG A 138 -9.66 2.11 -8.10
N GLN A 139 -9.56 0.85 -8.52
CA GLN A 139 -10.62 0.19 -9.31
C GLN A 139 -11.98 0.17 -8.57
N HIS A 140 -11.96 0.20 -7.24
CA HIS A 140 -13.15 0.27 -6.39
C HIS A 140 -13.49 1.70 -5.91
N GLY A 141 -12.95 2.73 -6.57
CA GLY A 141 -13.31 4.13 -6.34
C GLY A 141 -12.72 4.76 -5.08
N VAL A 142 -11.70 4.15 -4.48
CA VAL A 142 -10.96 4.74 -3.36
C VAL A 142 -9.94 5.74 -3.87
N LEU A 143 -9.91 6.94 -3.29
CA LEU A 143 -8.84 7.91 -3.51
C LEU A 143 -7.60 7.48 -2.71
N VAL A 144 -6.51 7.17 -3.40
CA VAL A 144 -5.26 6.69 -2.78
C VAL A 144 -4.19 7.78 -2.87
N PHE A 145 -3.70 8.19 -1.71
CA PHE A 145 -2.62 9.15 -1.52
C PHE A 145 -1.41 8.47 -0.87
N SER A 146 -0.24 9.08 -0.99
CA SER A 146 0.95 8.68 -0.24
C SER A 146 1.21 9.55 0.99
N GLU A 147 2.21 9.18 1.79
CA GLU A 147 2.72 10.04 2.87
C GLU A 147 3.30 11.39 2.38
N LEU A 148 3.53 11.54 1.07
CA LEU A 148 3.98 12.78 0.44
C LEU A 148 2.81 13.70 0.07
N GLU A 149 1.58 13.20 0.14
CA GLU A 149 0.35 13.87 -0.29
C GLU A 149 -0.64 14.02 0.89
N LEU A 150 -0.11 14.13 2.12
CA LEU A 150 -0.93 14.26 3.33
C LEU A 150 -1.83 15.52 3.34
N PRO A 151 -1.38 16.70 2.88
CA PRO A 151 -2.25 17.87 2.76
C PRO A 151 -3.43 17.64 1.80
N GLU A 152 -3.18 17.00 0.66
CA GLU A 152 -4.17 16.66 -0.36
C GLU A 152 -5.17 15.64 0.18
N ALA A 153 -4.69 14.59 0.86
CA ALA A 153 -5.53 13.61 1.54
C ALA A 153 -6.42 14.26 2.61
N ALA A 154 -5.88 15.20 3.38
CA ALA A 154 -6.63 15.95 4.39
C ALA A 154 -7.70 16.85 3.76
N GLN A 155 -7.40 17.49 2.62
CA GLN A 155 -8.36 18.30 1.91
C GLN A 155 -9.48 17.43 1.29
N ALA A 156 -9.13 16.29 0.69
CA ALA A 156 -10.10 15.33 0.18
C ALA A 156 -11.04 14.83 1.28
N LEU A 157 -10.51 14.53 2.48
CA LEU A 157 -11.30 14.07 3.63
C LEU A 157 -12.32 15.11 4.11
N LYS A 158 -11.99 16.41 4.04
CA LYS A 158 -12.92 17.51 4.40
C LYS A 158 -14.08 17.64 3.42
N ASN A 159 -13.90 17.15 2.19
CA ASN A 159 -14.89 17.24 1.11
C ASN A 159 -15.79 15.99 1.03
N LEU A 160 -15.63 15.01 1.93
CA LEU A 160 -16.46 13.80 2.03
C LEU A 160 -17.63 13.97 3.00
#